data_AF-A0A345XJ82-F1
#
_entry.id   AF-A0A345XJ82-F1
#
_cell.length_a   1.000
_cell.length_b   1.000
_cell.length_c   1.000
_cell.angle_alpha   90.00
_cell.angle_beta   90.00
_cell.angle_gamma   90.00
#
_symmetry.space_group_name_H-M   'P 1'
#
loop_
_entity.id
_entity.type
_entity.pdbx_description
1 polymer ?
#
loop_
_entity_poly.entity_id
_entity_poly.type
_entity_poly.pdbx_seq_one_letter_code
_entity_poly.pdbx_strand_id
1 'polypeptide(L)'
;MRSRTTAAIVSAAAGVGLLFAAPTFASAAPGTATSSSMAPADACYSWSGTLKEGASGEAVRQLQIRVAGYPGSGNELAIDGEFGPATKAAVERFQKAYGLSADGVAGPATFDKIYALQDDDCSPANFEYGELNNCNSDWSGGKVDAATAKSNALVTMWKLQAMRHAMGDAPIVVNGGFRSVSCNDSVGGAPNSRHLYGDAADLGAGSQGFCALALQAREHGFSEILGPGYPGHDDHTHLAGGGSLWSAPDCGM
;
A
#
# COMPACT_ATOMS: atom_id res chain seq x y z
N MET A 1 59.52 36.72 -15.16
CA MET A 1 60.34 36.27 -16.31
C MET A 1 59.42 36.13 -17.52
N ARG A 2 59.64 37.01 -18.53
CA ARG A 2 59.25 36.97 -19.98
C ARG A 2 57.81 36.55 -20.31
N SER A 3 56.83 37.40 -20.65
CA SER A 3 56.72 38.47 -21.69
C SER A 3 57.11 38.03 -23.11
N ARG A 4 56.16 38.20 -24.06
CA ARG A 4 56.26 38.47 -25.53
C ARG A 4 55.16 37.72 -26.31
N THR A 5 54.47 38.22 -27.34
CA THR A 5 54.26 39.53 -28.00
C THR A 5 53.09 39.34 -28.98
N THR A 6 52.31 40.38 -29.24
CA THR A 6 51.36 40.48 -30.37
C THR A 6 52.11 40.68 -31.70
N ALA A 7 51.64 40.09 -32.80
CA ALA A 7 51.90 40.59 -34.16
C ALA A 7 50.76 40.17 -35.10
N ALA A 8 50.16 41.16 -35.74
CA ALA A 8 49.31 41.02 -36.92
C ALA A 8 50.17 41.13 -38.19
N ILE A 9 49.65 40.69 -39.35
CA ILE A 9 49.57 41.43 -40.64
C ILE A 9 49.40 40.47 -41.86
N VAL A 10 48.29 40.71 -42.58
CA VAL A 10 48.05 40.75 -44.05
C VAL A 10 47.81 39.48 -44.89
N SER A 11 46.71 39.61 -45.64
CA SER A 11 46.13 38.81 -46.72
C SER A 11 47.03 38.54 -47.94
N ALA A 12 46.79 37.42 -48.62
CA ALA A 12 46.71 37.35 -50.08
C ALA A 12 45.94 36.10 -50.53
N ALA A 13 45.30 36.21 -51.69
CA ALA A 13 44.18 35.41 -52.15
C ALA A 13 44.55 34.25 -53.10
N ALA A 14 43.49 33.53 -53.48
CA ALA A 14 43.27 32.78 -54.72
C ALA A 14 43.72 31.31 -54.78
N GLY A 15 42.74 30.45 -55.00
CA GLY A 15 42.91 29.03 -55.31
C GLY A 15 41.59 28.30 -55.34
N VAL A 16 40.78 28.55 -56.36
CA VAL A 16 39.52 27.87 -56.64
C VAL A 16 39.77 26.37 -56.87
N GLY A 17 39.14 25.54 -56.06
CA GLY A 17 38.98 24.11 -56.29
C GLY A 17 37.60 23.68 -55.82
N LEU A 18 36.62 23.72 -56.72
CA LEU A 18 35.31 23.10 -56.49
C LEU A 18 35.50 21.59 -56.40
N LEU A 19 35.46 21.06 -55.18
CA LEU A 19 35.13 19.66 -54.93
C LEU A 19 33.68 19.62 -54.45
N PHE A 20 32.79 19.14 -55.31
CA PHE A 20 31.44 18.74 -54.91
C PHE A 20 31.56 17.55 -53.95
N ALA A 21 31.57 17.82 -52.64
CA ALA A 21 31.29 16.81 -51.64
C ALA A 21 29.77 16.62 -51.58
N ALA A 22 29.29 15.47 -52.06
CA ALA A 22 27.90 15.07 -51.90
C ALA A 22 27.57 14.99 -50.39
N PRO A 23 26.41 15.48 -49.93
CA PRO A 23 25.99 15.26 -48.56
C PRO A 23 25.67 13.77 -48.41
N THR A 24 26.51 13.03 -47.70
CA THR A 24 26.14 11.73 -47.17
C THR A 24 25.06 11.97 -46.12
N PHE A 25 23.80 11.70 -46.47
CA PHE A 25 22.73 11.59 -45.49
C PHE A 25 23.10 10.43 -44.56
N ALA A 26 23.55 10.74 -43.35
CA ALA A 26 23.66 9.77 -42.28
C ALA A 26 22.23 9.29 -41.97
N SER A 27 21.94 8.05 -42.35
CA SER A 27 20.71 7.38 -41.95
C SER A 27 20.77 7.20 -40.43
N ALA A 28 19.99 8.01 -39.71
CA ALA A 28 19.77 7.82 -38.28
C ALA A 28 19.06 6.47 -38.11
N ALA A 29 19.75 5.52 -37.48
CA ALA A 29 19.13 4.27 -37.07
C ALA A 29 17.91 4.59 -36.18
N PRO A 30 16.79 3.85 -36.30
CA PRO A 30 15.68 4.00 -35.38
C PRO A 30 16.20 3.68 -33.97
N GLY A 31 16.20 4.68 -33.10
CA GLY A 31 16.47 4.49 -31.68
C GLY A 31 15.45 3.48 -31.16
N THR A 32 15.94 2.35 -30.66
CA THR A 32 15.12 1.41 -29.90
C THR A 32 14.61 2.17 -28.69
N ALA A 33 13.32 2.53 -28.71
CA ALA A 33 12.63 3.02 -27.54
C ALA A 33 12.81 1.97 -26.45
N THR A 34 13.56 2.30 -25.41
CA THR A 34 13.58 1.52 -24.18
C THR A 34 12.17 1.61 -23.62
N SER A 35 11.38 0.56 -23.86
CA SER A 35 10.14 0.32 -23.15
C SER A 35 10.48 0.38 -21.67
N SER A 36 10.06 1.44 -20.99
CA SER A 36 10.07 1.48 -19.53
C SER A 36 9.30 0.24 -19.09
N SER A 37 10.00 -0.78 -18.60
CA SER A 37 9.35 -1.87 -17.89
C SER A 37 8.50 -1.21 -16.82
N MET A 38 7.19 -1.42 -16.88
CA MET A 38 6.25 -0.92 -15.88
C MET A 38 6.84 -1.21 -14.49
N ALA A 39 6.84 -0.24 -13.58
CA ALA A 39 7.34 -0.51 -12.23
C ALA A 39 6.51 -1.66 -11.63
N PRO A 40 7.08 -2.57 -10.81
CA PRO A 40 6.34 -3.72 -10.28
C PRO A 40 4.98 -3.36 -9.68
N ALA A 41 4.88 -2.20 -9.04
CA ALA A 41 3.65 -1.65 -8.47
C ALA A 41 2.51 -1.39 -9.47
N ASP A 42 2.81 -1.07 -10.73
CA ASP A 42 1.83 -0.78 -11.78
C ASP A 42 1.21 -2.06 -12.37
N ALA A 43 1.78 -3.23 -12.07
CA ALA A 43 1.28 -4.52 -12.57
C ALA A 43 -0.07 -4.90 -11.94
N CYS A 44 -0.32 -4.47 -10.71
CA CYS A 44 -1.57 -4.73 -9.99
C CYS A 44 -2.72 -3.83 -10.49
N TYR A 45 -2.56 -2.52 -10.39
CA TYR A 45 -3.59 -1.54 -10.74
C TYR A 45 -2.97 -0.17 -10.99
N SER A 46 -3.36 0.51 -12.07
CA SER A 46 -2.94 1.88 -12.37
C SER A 46 -4.12 2.84 -12.48
N TRP A 47 -3.99 4.03 -11.89
CA TRP A 47 -4.99 5.09 -11.97
C TRP A 47 -4.68 5.99 -13.16
N SER A 48 -5.64 6.13 -14.07
CA SER A 48 -5.49 6.93 -15.28
C SER A 48 -5.92 8.40 -15.12
N GLY A 49 -6.45 8.79 -13.96
CA GLY A 49 -6.97 10.13 -13.73
C GLY A 49 -7.12 10.47 -12.24
N THR A 50 -7.27 11.77 -11.97
CA THR A 50 -7.46 12.29 -10.61
C THR A 50 -8.84 11.92 -10.06
N LEU A 51 -8.89 11.44 -8.81
CA LEU A 51 -10.12 11.12 -8.10
C LEU A 51 -10.39 12.14 -6.98
N LYS A 52 -11.64 12.54 -6.84
CA LYS A 52 -12.12 13.48 -5.81
C LYS A 52 -13.59 13.22 -5.52
N GLU A 53 -14.14 13.93 -4.54
CA GLU A 53 -15.56 13.82 -4.16
C GLU A 53 -16.51 13.83 -5.37
N GLY A 54 -17.45 12.89 -5.38
CA GLY A 54 -18.40 12.67 -6.47
C GLY A 54 -17.93 11.69 -7.56
N ALA A 55 -16.66 11.29 -7.57
CA ALA A 55 -16.20 10.17 -8.39
C ALA A 55 -16.80 8.85 -7.90
N SER A 56 -16.97 7.89 -8.81
CA SER A 56 -17.41 6.54 -8.46
C SER A 56 -16.83 5.46 -9.37
N GLY A 57 -16.96 4.20 -8.95
CA GLY A 57 -16.57 3.02 -9.71
C GLY A 57 -15.27 2.38 -9.23
N GLU A 58 -14.73 1.49 -10.06
CA GLU A 58 -13.63 0.61 -9.68
C GLU A 58 -12.37 1.37 -9.23
N ALA A 59 -12.03 2.48 -9.87
CA ALA A 59 -10.88 3.30 -9.48
C ALA A 59 -11.00 3.86 -8.05
N VAL A 60 -12.22 4.21 -7.63
CA VAL A 60 -12.49 4.67 -6.27
C VAL A 60 -12.44 3.51 -5.28
N ARG A 61 -13.04 2.36 -5.62
CA ARG A 61 -12.99 1.16 -4.79
C ARG A 61 -11.55 0.73 -4.52
N GLN A 62 -10.74 0.75 -5.56
CA GLN A 62 -9.30 0.48 -5.51
C GLN A 62 -8.58 1.50 -4.62
N LEU A 63 -8.91 2.80 -4.71
CA LEU A 63 -8.35 3.81 -3.82
C LEU A 63 -8.74 3.56 -2.35
N GLN A 64 -10.02 3.28 -2.08
CA GLN A 64 -10.55 3.00 -0.74
C GLN A 64 -9.82 1.85 -0.05
N ILE A 65 -9.47 0.78 -0.78
CA ILE A 65 -8.65 -0.32 -0.24
C ILE A 65 -7.31 0.20 0.30
N ARG A 66 -6.60 1.04 -0.46
CA ARG A 66 -5.26 1.53 -0.08
C ARG A 66 -5.29 2.52 1.07
N VAL A 67 -6.39 3.27 1.20
CA VAL A 67 -6.58 4.22 2.31
C VAL A 67 -7.45 3.66 3.44
N ALA A 68 -7.77 2.37 3.44
CA ALA A 68 -8.64 1.73 4.44
C ALA A 68 -8.08 1.80 5.87
N GLY A 69 -6.76 1.97 6.02
CA GLY A 69 -6.08 2.19 7.29
C GLY A 69 -6.11 3.63 7.81
N TYR A 70 -6.83 4.54 7.15
CA TYR A 70 -6.95 5.96 7.55
C TYR A 70 -8.40 6.43 7.81
N PRO A 71 -9.29 5.64 8.43
CA PRO A 71 -10.67 6.09 8.67
C PRO A 71 -10.75 7.10 9.83
N GLY A 72 -9.74 7.12 10.71
CA GLY A 72 -9.73 7.85 11.97
C GLY A 72 -10.31 7.05 13.14
N SER A 73 -9.87 7.34 14.37
CA SER A 73 -10.26 6.65 15.61
C SER A 73 -11.68 6.12 15.63
N GLY A 74 -11.82 4.80 15.77
CA GLY A 74 -13.10 4.12 15.99
C GLY A 74 -14.03 4.07 14.77
N ASN A 75 -13.54 4.44 13.59
CA ASN A 75 -14.29 4.34 12.34
C ASN A 75 -13.71 3.25 11.44
N GLU A 76 -14.52 2.75 10.52
CA GLU A 76 -14.10 1.85 9.44
C GLU A 76 -14.57 2.45 8.10
N LEU A 77 -13.68 2.49 7.11
CA LEU A 77 -13.98 3.05 5.79
C LEU A 77 -14.78 2.03 4.96
N ALA A 78 -15.92 2.45 4.43
CA ALA A 78 -16.66 1.64 3.45
C ALA A 78 -15.91 1.54 2.12
N ILE A 79 -15.91 0.34 1.54
CA ILE A 79 -15.30 0.04 0.23
C ILE A 79 -16.43 -0.18 -0.77
N ASP A 80 -17.16 0.89 -1.05
CA ASP A 80 -18.38 0.91 -1.87
C ASP A 80 -18.13 1.42 -3.31
N GLY A 81 -16.93 1.92 -3.59
CA GLY A 81 -16.61 2.56 -4.86
C GLY A 81 -17.20 3.97 -5.01
N GLU A 82 -17.66 4.61 -3.93
CA GLU A 82 -18.16 5.98 -3.92
C GLU A 82 -17.20 6.93 -3.22
N PHE A 83 -16.78 7.99 -3.93
CA PHE A 83 -15.89 8.99 -3.36
C PHE A 83 -16.73 10.01 -2.61
N GLY A 84 -17.17 9.63 -1.41
CA GLY A 84 -17.86 10.49 -0.46
C GLY A 84 -16.93 11.22 0.52
N PRO A 85 -17.49 11.96 1.49
CA PRO A 85 -16.72 12.69 2.50
C PRO A 85 -15.80 11.80 3.36
N ALA A 86 -16.20 10.56 3.64
CA ALA A 86 -15.37 9.60 4.36
C ALA A 86 -14.11 9.21 3.56
N THR A 87 -14.27 8.93 2.25
CA THR A 87 -13.16 8.65 1.33
C THR A 87 -12.21 9.84 1.25
N LYS A 88 -12.74 11.06 1.12
CA LYS A 88 -11.93 12.29 1.14
C LYS A 88 -11.09 12.41 2.42
N ALA A 89 -11.73 12.26 3.58
CA ALA A 89 -11.05 12.38 4.85
C ALA A 89 -9.98 11.29 5.05
N ALA A 90 -10.18 10.09 4.49
CA ALA A 90 -9.16 9.04 4.47
C ALA A 90 -7.97 9.40 3.57
N VAL A 91 -8.23 9.97 2.39
CA VAL A 91 -7.18 10.48 1.49
C VAL A 91 -6.37 11.60 2.15
N GLU A 92 -7.02 12.58 2.80
CA GLU A 92 -6.33 13.66 3.52
C GLU A 92 -5.41 13.12 4.62
N ARG A 93 -5.85 12.12 5.37
CA ARG A 93 -5.05 11.47 6.42
C ARG A 93 -3.88 10.68 5.86
N PHE A 94 -4.09 9.93 4.77
CA PHE A 94 -3.01 9.25 4.05
C PHE A 94 -1.97 10.26 3.55
N GLN A 95 -2.41 11.33 2.90
CA GLN A 95 -1.54 12.39 2.40
C GLN A 95 -0.72 13.01 3.54
N LYS A 96 -1.37 13.36 4.65
CA LYS A 96 -0.70 13.90 5.84
C LYS A 96 0.33 12.92 6.43
N ALA A 97 -0.01 11.64 6.54
CA ALA A 97 0.89 10.61 7.09
C ALA A 97 2.19 10.53 6.30
N TYR A 98 2.12 10.67 4.98
CA TYR A 98 3.29 10.58 4.10
C TYR A 98 3.87 11.94 3.67
N GLY A 99 3.50 13.04 4.33
CA GLY A 99 4.07 14.36 4.08
C GLY A 99 3.71 14.98 2.72
N LEU A 100 2.58 14.55 2.14
CA LEU A 100 2.02 15.13 0.91
C LEU A 100 1.12 16.33 1.25
N SER A 101 0.72 17.09 0.22
CA SER A 101 -0.35 18.08 0.36
C SER A 101 -1.66 17.38 0.69
N ALA A 102 -2.23 17.68 1.86
CA ALA A 102 -3.46 17.05 2.36
C ALA A 102 -4.72 17.78 1.86
N ASP A 103 -5.00 17.68 0.56
CA ASP A 103 -6.13 18.34 -0.12
C ASP A 103 -7.34 17.43 -0.33
N GLY A 104 -7.22 16.14 0.00
CA GLY A 104 -8.30 15.16 -0.15
C GLY A 104 -8.59 14.78 -1.60
N VAL A 105 -7.70 15.15 -2.52
CA VAL A 105 -7.77 14.83 -3.95
C VAL A 105 -6.68 13.83 -4.28
N ALA A 106 -7.06 12.64 -4.73
CA ALA A 106 -6.11 11.63 -5.16
C ALA A 106 -5.63 11.96 -6.59
N GLY A 107 -4.56 12.76 -6.68
CA GLY A 107 -3.83 13.07 -7.90
C GLY A 107 -2.51 12.31 -8.03
N PRO A 108 -1.66 12.65 -9.02
CA PRO A 108 -0.41 11.92 -9.31
C PRO A 108 0.47 11.67 -8.09
N ALA A 109 0.74 12.68 -7.25
CA ALA A 109 1.56 12.51 -6.05
C ALA A 109 0.97 11.52 -5.02
N THR A 110 -0.36 11.42 -4.94
CA THR A 110 -1.02 10.42 -4.09
C THR A 110 -0.84 9.02 -4.66
N PHE A 111 -1.02 8.85 -5.97
CA PHE A 111 -0.84 7.56 -6.64
C PHE A 111 0.61 7.10 -6.65
N ASP A 112 1.57 7.98 -6.92
CA ASP A 112 3.00 7.70 -6.84
C ASP A 112 3.39 7.16 -5.46
N LYS A 113 2.80 7.74 -4.39
CA LYS A 113 3.03 7.24 -3.04
C LYS A 113 2.39 5.89 -2.79
N ILE A 114 1.20 5.64 -3.33
CA ILE A 114 0.56 4.31 -3.28
C ILE A 114 1.42 3.28 -4.01
N TYR A 115 1.93 3.60 -5.20
CA TYR A 115 2.79 2.70 -5.97
C TYR A 115 4.08 2.37 -5.22
N ALA A 116 4.69 3.33 -4.54
CA ALA A 116 5.86 3.07 -3.70
C ALA A 116 5.58 2.16 -2.49
N LEU A 117 4.31 1.93 -2.15
CA LEU A 117 3.88 1.07 -1.04
C LEU A 117 3.27 -0.25 -1.54
N GLN A 118 3.12 -0.46 -2.85
CA GLN A 118 2.38 -1.57 -3.43
C GLN A 118 3.32 -2.54 -4.14
N ASP A 119 3.14 -3.83 -3.87
CA ASP A 119 3.81 -4.92 -4.59
C ASP A 119 3.00 -5.36 -5.83
N ASP A 120 3.60 -6.25 -6.63
CA ASP A 120 3.07 -6.69 -7.91
C ASP A 120 1.74 -7.46 -7.81
N ASP A 121 1.46 -8.07 -6.66
CA ASP A 121 0.23 -8.82 -6.36
C ASP A 121 -0.86 -7.98 -5.65
N CYS A 122 -0.70 -6.65 -5.62
CA CYS A 122 -1.53 -5.66 -4.94
C CYS A 122 -1.38 -5.56 -3.42
N SER A 123 -0.67 -6.48 -2.77
CA SER A 123 -0.38 -6.37 -1.34
C SER A 123 0.51 -5.15 -1.07
N PRO A 124 0.49 -4.60 0.15
CA PRO A 124 1.44 -3.57 0.52
C PRO A 124 2.83 -4.17 0.77
N ALA A 125 3.88 -3.40 0.47
CA ALA A 125 5.29 -3.83 0.43
C ALA A 125 5.91 -4.42 1.73
N ASN A 126 5.13 -4.54 2.81
CA ASN A 126 5.59 -5.12 4.07
C ASN A 126 4.66 -6.20 4.62
N PHE A 127 3.66 -6.63 3.85
CA PHE A 127 2.73 -7.68 4.23
C PHE A 127 2.38 -8.55 3.02
N GLU A 128 2.42 -9.87 3.19
CA GLU A 128 2.25 -10.83 2.09
C GLU A 128 1.03 -11.74 2.34
N TYR A 129 0.41 -12.27 1.28
CA TYR A 129 -0.69 -13.23 1.46
C TYR A 129 -0.27 -14.49 2.22
N GLY A 130 1.00 -14.91 2.13
CA GLY A 130 1.50 -16.12 2.78
C GLY A 130 1.51 -16.01 4.32
N GLU A 131 1.89 -14.88 4.88
CA GLU A 131 1.87 -14.66 6.34
C GLU A 131 0.43 -14.52 6.88
N LEU A 132 -0.51 -14.06 6.04
CA LEU A 132 -1.94 -13.99 6.37
C LEU A 132 -2.66 -15.32 6.12
N ASN A 133 -2.00 -16.37 5.61
CA ASN A 133 -2.58 -17.71 5.49
C ASN A 133 -1.55 -18.81 5.76
N ASN A 134 -1.44 -19.19 7.03
CA ASN A 134 -0.68 -20.35 7.49
C ASN A 134 -1.56 -21.61 7.63
N CYS A 135 -2.82 -21.57 7.21
CA CYS A 135 -3.79 -22.66 7.30
C CYS A 135 -3.74 -23.60 6.08
N ASN A 136 -3.71 -23.03 4.87
CA ASN A 136 -3.64 -23.74 3.60
C ASN A 136 -3.05 -22.83 2.51
N SER A 137 -2.95 -23.30 1.27
CA SER A 137 -2.36 -22.52 0.16
C SER A 137 -3.40 -22.00 -0.85
N ASP A 138 -4.67 -22.32 -0.68
CA ASP A 138 -5.73 -22.05 -1.67
C ASP A 138 -6.85 -21.15 -1.13
N TRP A 139 -6.78 -20.74 0.14
CA TRP A 139 -7.78 -19.89 0.80
C TRP A 139 -9.18 -20.50 0.85
N SER A 140 -9.30 -21.81 0.66
CA SER A 140 -10.58 -22.51 0.65
C SER A 140 -11.02 -22.92 2.06
N GLY A 141 -12.30 -23.26 2.19
CA GLY A 141 -12.87 -23.80 3.42
C GLY A 141 -13.26 -22.75 4.48
N GLY A 142 -13.22 -21.45 4.16
CA GLY A 142 -13.75 -20.39 5.00
C GLY A 142 -15.29 -20.29 4.98
N LYS A 143 -15.82 -19.18 5.50
CA LYS A 143 -17.27 -18.85 5.48
C LYS A 143 -17.68 -18.05 4.24
N VAL A 144 -16.70 -17.67 3.42
CA VAL A 144 -16.87 -17.03 2.11
C VAL A 144 -15.99 -17.76 1.10
N ASP A 145 -16.19 -17.50 -0.20
CA ASP A 145 -15.31 -18.06 -1.22
C ASP A 145 -13.87 -17.49 -1.10
N ALA A 146 -12.92 -18.20 -1.69
CA ALA A 146 -11.49 -17.88 -1.59
C ALA A 146 -11.15 -16.48 -2.15
N ALA A 147 -11.84 -16.01 -3.20
CA ALA A 147 -11.58 -14.70 -3.77
C ALA A 147 -12.05 -13.59 -2.83
N THR A 148 -13.21 -13.76 -2.21
CA THR A 148 -13.72 -12.87 -1.16
C THR A 148 -12.80 -12.86 0.05
N ALA A 149 -12.35 -14.03 0.53
CA ALA A 149 -11.42 -14.12 1.66
C ALA A 149 -10.08 -13.41 1.37
N LYS A 150 -9.54 -13.56 0.15
CA LYS A 150 -8.34 -12.83 -0.28
C LYS A 150 -8.57 -11.32 -0.38
N SER A 151 -9.72 -10.89 -0.90
CA SER A 151 -10.07 -9.46 -0.96
C SER A 151 -10.17 -8.84 0.44
N ASN A 152 -10.72 -9.57 1.39
CA ASN A 152 -10.82 -9.15 2.79
C ASN A 152 -9.43 -9.07 3.45
N ALA A 153 -8.57 -10.06 3.20
CA ALA A 153 -7.20 -10.04 3.69
C ALA A 153 -6.38 -8.91 3.07
N LEU A 154 -6.60 -8.58 1.80
CA LEU A 154 -5.96 -7.43 1.15
C LEU A 154 -6.28 -6.12 1.89
N VAL A 155 -7.55 -5.90 2.26
CA VAL A 155 -7.95 -4.73 3.06
C VAL A 155 -7.26 -4.75 4.42
N THR A 156 -7.20 -5.91 5.07
CA THR A 156 -6.49 -6.09 6.35
C THR A 156 -5.01 -5.72 6.23
N MET A 157 -4.32 -6.18 5.19
CA MET A 157 -2.91 -5.85 4.96
C MET A 157 -2.71 -4.34 4.73
N TRP A 158 -3.57 -3.66 3.98
CA TRP A 158 -3.47 -2.20 3.80
C TRP A 158 -3.76 -1.41 5.08
N LYS A 159 -4.62 -1.92 5.98
CA LYS A 159 -4.78 -1.37 7.34
C LYS A 159 -3.51 -1.57 8.18
N LEU A 160 -2.92 -2.77 8.13
CA LEU A 160 -1.65 -3.07 8.82
C LEU A 160 -0.49 -2.22 8.29
N GLN A 161 -0.43 -1.93 6.99
CA GLN A 161 0.57 -1.02 6.40
C GLN A 161 0.47 0.40 6.96
N ALA A 162 -0.76 0.93 7.10
CA ALA A 162 -0.97 2.23 7.72
C ALA A 162 -0.54 2.23 9.20
N MET A 163 -0.87 1.17 9.93
CA MET A 163 -0.48 0.99 11.33
C MET A 163 1.03 0.88 11.49
N ARG A 164 1.71 0.07 10.67
CA ARG A 164 3.17 -0.08 10.64
C ARG A 164 3.86 1.28 10.49
N HIS A 165 3.40 2.09 9.54
CA HIS A 165 3.97 3.41 9.32
C HIS A 165 3.74 4.35 10.52
N ALA A 166 2.53 4.34 11.09
CA ALA A 166 2.21 5.14 12.28
C ALA A 166 3.03 4.74 13.52
N MET A 167 3.49 3.49 13.59
CA MET A 167 4.34 2.96 14.67
C MET A 167 5.85 3.11 14.40
N GLY A 168 6.24 3.97 13.46
CA GLY A 168 7.65 4.29 13.20
C GLY A 168 8.36 3.32 12.27
N ASP A 169 7.62 2.69 11.35
CA ASP A 169 8.15 1.84 10.28
C ASP A 169 8.91 0.58 10.74
N ALA A 170 8.74 0.18 12.02
CA ALA A 170 9.24 -1.10 12.52
C ALA A 170 8.35 -2.26 12.02
N PRO A 171 8.93 -3.45 11.72
CA PRO A 171 8.15 -4.62 11.31
C PRO A 171 7.08 -4.99 12.33
N ILE A 172 5.86 -5.28 11.86
CA ILE A 172 4.79 -5.88 12.66
C ILE A 172 4.82 -7.38 12.39
N VAL A 173 4.83 -8.19 13.44
CA VAL A 173 4.87 -9.66 13.32
C VAL A 173 3.45 -10.19 13.17
N VAL A 174 3.15 -10.86 12.06
CA VAL A 174 1.87 -11.56 11.86
C VAL A 174 2.06 -13.05 12.17
N ASN A 175 1.29 -13.57 13.13
CA ASN A 175 1.32 -14.98 13.52
C ASN A 175 0.31 -15.83 12.74
N GLY A 176 -0.74 -15.21 12.21
CA GLY A 176 -1.74 -15.86 11.37
C GLY A 176 -2.85 -14.91 10.95
N GLY A 177 -3.64 -15.34 9.97
CA GLY A 177 -4.76 -14.58 9.42
C GLY A 177 -5.93 -15.49 9.06
N PHE A 178 -6.18 -15.72 7.77
CA PHE A 178 -7.21 -16.62 7.29
C PHE A 178 -7.14 -18.00 7.98
N ARG A 179 -8.30 -18.48 8.42
CA ARG A 179 -8.51 -19.86 8.87
C ARG A 179 -9.67 -20.46 8.09
N SER A 180 -9.48 -21.65 7.51
CA SER A 180 -10.63 -22.49 7.12
C SER A 180 -11.42 -22.92 8.37
N VAL A 181 -12.64 -23.41 8.21
CA VAL A 181 -13.42 -23.99 9.32
C VAL A 181 -12.61 -25.07 10.05
N SER A 182 -11.93 -25.95 9.31
CA SER A 182 -11.07 -27.01 9.89
C SER A 182 -9.92 -26.43 10.72
N CYS A 183 -9.21 -25.41 10.21
CA CYS A 183 -8.13 -24.75 10.94
C CYS A 183 -8.62 -23.95 12.15
N ASN A 184 -9.83 -23.37 12.06
CA ASN A 184 -10.42 -22.64 13.18
C ASN A 184 -10.85 -23.62 14.29
N ASP A 185 -11.46 -24.74 13.92
CA ASP A 185 -11.88 -25.77 14.88
C ASP A 185 -10.67 -26.43 15.58
N SER A 186 -9.55 -26.63 14.87
CA SER A 186 -8.34 -27.23 15.44
C SER A 186 -7.68 -26.40 16.54
N VAL A 187 -7.86 -25.07 16.50
CA VAL A 187 -7.40 -24.14 17.54
C VAL A 187 -8.50 -23.81 18.56
N GLY A 188 -9.68 -24.45 18.48
CA GLY A 188 -10.82 -24.16 19.36
C GLY A 188 -11.43 -22.78 19.13
N GLY A 189 -11.30 -22.22 17.93
CA GLY A 189 -11.78 -20.89 17.58
C GLY A 189 -13.31 -20.78 17.59
N ALA A 190 -13.81 -19.56 17.80
CA ALA A 190 -15.24 -19.32 17.84
C ALA A 190 -15.93 -19.58 16.47
N PRO A 191 -17.19 -20.06 16.44
CA PRO A 191 -17.91 -20.31 15.19
C PRO A 191 -18.16 -19.06 14.32
N ASN A 192 -18.18 -17.88 14.95
CA ASN A 192 -18.36 -16.57 14.33
C ASN A 192 -17.04 -15.80 14.13
N SER A 193 -15.89 -16.48 14.27
CA SER A 193 -14.54 -15.93 14.11
C SER A 193 -14.35 -15.21 12.77
N ARG A 194 -13.83 -13.97 12.81
CA ARG A 194 -13.54 -13.16 11.62
C ARG A 194 -12.39 -13.72 10.76
N HIS A 195 -11.55 -14.60 11.31
CA HIS A 195 -10.54 -15.33 10.55
C HIS A 195 -11.14 -16.21 9.44
N LEU A 196 -12.37 -16.71 9.64
CA LEU A 196 -13.09 -17.51 8.65
C LEU A 196 -13.48 -16.72 7.39
N TYR A 197 -13.41 -15.40 7.46
CA TYR A 197 -13.79 -14.47 6.40
C TYR A 197 -12.57 -13.79 5.76
N GLY A 198 -11.36 -14.03 6.27
CA GLY A 198 -10.14 -13.33 5.84
C GLY A 198 -10.01 -11.90 6.38
N ASP A 199 -10.87 -11.50 7.33
CA ASP A 199 -10.92 -10.13 7.86
C ASP A 199 -10.03 -9.89 9.08
N ALA A 200 -9.32 -10.93 9.56
CA ALA A 200 -8.62 -10.91 10.83
C ALA A 200 -7.13 -11.29 10.71
N ALA A 201 -6.33 -10.76 11.63
CA ALA A 201 -4.93 -11.08 11.83
C ALA A 201 -4.59 -11.18 13.32
N ASP A 202 -3.83 -12.20 13.70
CA ASP A 202 -3.26 -12.35 15.04
C ASP A 202 -1.80 -11.87 15.00
N LEU A 203 -1.49 -10.86 15.81
CA LEU A 203 -0.18 -10.21 15.82
C LEU A 203 0.69 -10.70 16.99
N GLY A 204 1.95 -10.97 16.69
CA GLY A 204 2.99 -11.19 17.70
C GLY A 204 3.50 -9.87 18.29
N ALA A 205 4.10 -9.92 19.48
CA ALA A 205 4.52 -8.71 20.20
C ALA A 205 5.49 -7.83 19.39
N GLY A 206 6.42 -8.45 18.66
CA GLY A 206 7.47 -7.75 17.95
C GLY A 206 8.27 -6.82 18.89
N SER A 207 8.74 -5.72 18.33
CA SER A 207 9.40 -4.64 19.09
C SER A 207 8.42 -3.70 19.81
N GLN A 208 7.16 -3.72 19.40
CA GLN A 208 6.11 -2.80 19.81
C GLN A 208 5.47 -3.22 21.15
N GLY A 209 5.28 -4.54 21.34
CA GLY A 209 4.50 -5.11 22.43
C GLY A 209 3.00 -5.12 22.14
N PHE A 210 2.28 -6.10 22.71
CA PHE A 210 0.85 -6.32 22.46
C PHE A 210 -0.01 -5.08 22.74
N CYS A 211 0.21 -4.41 23.88
CA CYS A 211 -0.60 -3.24 24.22
C CYS A 211 -0.41 -2.05 23.28
N ALA A 212 0.80 -1.84 22.77
CA ALA A 212 1.02 -0.78 21.78
C ALA A 212 0.32 -1.09 20.46
N LEU A 213 0.34 -2.36 20.02
CA LEU A 213 -0.39 -2.80 18.83
C LEU A 213 -1.90 -2.61 19.00
N ALA A 214 -2.46 -3.07 20.13
CA ALA A 214 -3.89 -2.96 20.42
C ALA A 214 -4.35 -1.49 20.44
N LEU A 215 -3.63 -0.63 21.16
CA LEU A 215 -3.98 0.79 21.27
C LEU A 215 -3.86 1.50 19.92
N GLN A 216 -2.84 1.19 19.13
CA GLN A 216 -2.66 1.81 17.82
C GLN A 216 -3.74 1.38 16.82
N ALA A 217 -4.17 0.12 16.85
CA ALA A 217 -5.17 -0.43 15.93
C ALA A 217 -6.52 0.33 15.95
N ARG A 218 -6.83 1.03 17.04
CA ARG A 218 -8.01 1.89 17.19
C ARG A 218 -8.13 2.98 16.12
N GLU A 219 -7.01 3.41 15.54
CA GLU A 219 -6.94 4.46 14.52
C GLU A 219 -7.07 3.93 13.08
N HIS A 220 -6.96 2.60 12.89
CA HIS A 220 -6.67 1.99 11.59
C HIS A 220 -7.79 1.10 11.05
N GLY A 221 -9.02 1.30 11.52
CA GLY A 221 -10.18 0.63 10.96
C GLY A 221 -10.37 -0.82 11.38
N PHE A 222 -9.79 -1.23 12.51
CA PHE A 222 -10.10 -2.50 13.14
C PHE A 222 -11.27 -2.33 14.08
N SER A 223 -12.41 -2.92 13.73
CA SER A 223 -13.65 -2.86 14.51
C SER A 223 -13.74 -3.98 15.55
N GLU A 224 -12.86 -4.98 15.48
CA GLU A 224 -12.60 -5.95 16.55
C GLU A 224 -11.11 -5.89 16.94
N ILE A 225 -10.85 -5.69 18.24
CA ILE A 225 -9.51 -5.65 18.82
C ILE A 225 -9.54 -6.40 20.14
N LEU A 226 -8.83 -7.52 20.23
CA LEU A 226 -8.71 -8.32 21.44
C LEU A 226 -7.24 -8.48 21.81
N GLY A 227 -6.92 -8.40 23.09
CA GLY A 227 -5.53 -8.47 23.55
C GLY A 227 -5.42 -8.76 25.04
N PRO A 228 -4.28 -8.45 25.67
CA PRO A 228 -4.00 -8.78 27.06
C PRO A 228 -5.12 -8.40 28.04
N GLY A 229 -5.49 -9.35 28.88
CA GLY A 229 -6.61 -9.30 29.83
C GLY A 229 -7.94 -9.82 29.27
N TYR A 230 -8.09 -9.98 27.95
CA TYR A 230 -9.26 -10.62 27.35
C TYR A 230 -9.05 -12.14 27.25
N PRO A 231 -10.03 -13.00 27.61
CA PRO A 231 -9.83 -14.45 27.68
C PRO A 231 -9.20 -15.05 26.42
N GLY A 232 -8.05 -15.71 26.58
CA GLY A 232 -7.34 -16.38 25.48
C GLY A 232 -6.51 -15.46 24.59
N HIS A 233 -6.27 -14.20 24.97
CA HIS A 233 -5.58 -13.21 24.13
C HIS A 233 -4.41 -12.51 24.86
N ASP A 234 -3.81 -13.16 25.85
CA ASP A 234 -2.65 -12.61 26.58
C ASP A 234 -1.32 -12.72 25.81
N ASP A 235 -1.26 -13.60 24.81
CA ASP A 235 -0.05 -13.95 24.06
C ASP A 235 -0.05 -13.47 22.60
N HIS A 236 -1.08 -12.73 22.19
CA HIS A 236 -1.17 -12.08 20.88
C HIS A 236 -2.11 -10.87 20.93
N THR A 237 -2.10 -10.07 19.88
CA THR A 237 -3.12 -9.04 19.66
C THR A 237 -3.93 -9.42 18.43
N HIS A 238 -5.21 -9.71 18.62
CA HIS A 238 -6.15 -10.02 17.56
C HIS A 238 -6.77 -8.74 17.01
N LEU A 239 -6.72 -8.57 15.69
CA LEU A 239 -7.31 -7.44 14.97
C LEU A 239 -8.24 -7.96 13.88
N ALA A 240 -9.45 -7.41 13.75
CA ALA A 240 -10.31 -7.71 12.61
C ALA A 240 -11.16 -6.53 12.12
N GLY A 241 -11.49 -6.55 10.83
CA GLY A 241 -12.55 -5.73 10.22
C GLY A 241 -13.94 -6.38 10.33
N GLY A 242 -15.00 -5.58 10.26
CA GLY A 242 -16.39 -6.02 10.34
C GLY A 242 -16.83 -6.73 11.64
N GLY A 243 -16.09 -6.55 12.74
CA GLY A 243 -16.53 -6.93 14.08
C GLY A 243 -17.08 -5.73 14.86
N SER A 244 -17.13 -5.80 16.19
CA SER A 244 -17.69 -4.71 17.00
C SER A 244 -17.19 -4.59 18.45
N LEU A 245 -16.13 -5.32 18.81
CA LEU A 245 -15.64 -5.41 20.18
C LEU A 245 -14.18 -5.00 20.31
N TRP A 246 -13.92 -4.03 21.17
CA TRP A 246 -12.58 -3.68 21.63
C TRP A 246 -12.44 -4.08 23.09
N SER A 247 -11.49 -4.96 23.41
CA SER A 247 -11.21 -5.36 24.79
C SER A 247 -9.77 -5.84 24.95
N ALA A 248 -8.99 -5.08 25.71
CA ALA A 248 -7.66 -5.47 26.18
C ALA A 248 -7.43 -4.79 27.55
N PRO A 249 -8.08 -5.30 28.63
CA PRO A 249 -8.11 -4.63 29.92
C PRO A 249 -6.72 -4.32 30.49
N ASP A 250 -5.74 -5.21 30.30
CA ASP A 250 -4.37 -5.02 30.77
C ASP A 250 -3.61 -3.95 29.98
N CYS A 251 -4.16 -3.55 28.83
CA CYS A 251 -3.68 -2.46 27.99
C CYS A 251 -4.47 -1.16 28.18
N GLY A 252 -5.46 -1.13 29.08
CA GLY A 252 -6.31 0.04 29.33
C GLY A 252 -7.39 0.27 28.26
N MET A 253 -7.83 -0.80 27.60
CA MET A 253 -8.93 -0.82 26.62
C MET A 253 -10.08 -1.68 27.11
#